data_AF-A0A539DSL5-F1
#
_entry.id   AF-A0A539DSL5-F1
#
_cell.length_a   1.000
_cell.length_b   1.000
_cell.length_c   1.000
_cell.angle_alpha   90.00
_cell.angle_beta   90.00
_cell.angle_gamma   90.00
#
_symmetry.space_group_name_H-M   'P 1'
#
loop_
_entity.id
_entity.type
_entity.pdbx_description
1 polymer ?
#
loop_
_entity_poly.entity_id
_entity_poly.type
_entity_poly.pdbx_seq_one_letter_code
_entity_poly.pdbx_strand_id
1 'polypeptide(L)'
;MHQNLRKRRSSRRAFRSPSRSTASSGSTPLWPFLIDLVGREPDLRRAPELAAGRLAPVAARLGGSPGATVDPPASGVVVELVSGESCAVRYDSGLVAAADAHRFVACLEAVLHAVATDANAPVARVDLLGAAAREQILRRWNDTSVTYDEAACIHHLFEAQVDRSPDAPALVFEGRSISYRALDDRANQVAAHLRQLGVAPDVMVGVHVERGIELMVAVLGVHKAGGAYVPLDPTYPSDRLEHMIRDSGCPVIVTLGRLEQALPLPAGSTAAVLRLDTDAALIDAMPTQRTRAATASHHLAYCIYTSGSTGLPKGVLIEHRNAVNFFVGMDAVVDHDLPATWFAVTSLSFDISVLELLYTLTRGFNVVIYLDHDKTAGAGGGDLPGDLVNQTTSRCSTSPATPPMATVPASTGCCSKVPVGPMSTASARCGPPNGTSMPSAACTRIPP
;
A
#
# COMPACT_ATOMS: atom_id res chain seq x y z
N MET A 1 -33.79 -82.52 0.92
CA MET A 1 -34.60 -81.43 1.50
C MET A 1 -34.11 -80.11 0.92
N HIS A 2 -34.05 -79.94 -0.41
CA HIS A 2 -35.09 -79.41 -1.31
C HIS A 2 -36.02 -78.33 -0.71
N GLN A 3 -36.12 -77.21 -1.47
CA GLN A 3 -36.99 -76.02 -1.35
C GLN A 3 -36.38 -74.85 -0.54
N ASN A 4 -36.27 -73.59 -1.00
CA ASN A 4 -36.81 -72.91 -2.19
C ASN A 4 -35.94 -71.70 -2.55
N LEU A 5 -35.35 -71.72 -3.76
CA LEU A 5 -35.08 -70.54 -4.57
C LEU A 5 -36.41 -70.03 -5.12
N ARG A 6 -36.77 -68.75 -4.94
CA ARG A 6 -37.21 -67.81 -6.01
C ARG A 6 -37.90 -66.55 -5.49
N LYS A 7 -37.56 -65.44 -6.18
CA LYS A 7 -38.30 -64.18 -6.37
C LYS A 7 -38.26 -63.14 -5.23
N ARG A 8 -37.27 -62.25 -5.29
CA ARG A 8 -37.57 -60.81 -5.34
C ARG A 8 -36.76 -60.16 -6.46
N ARG A 9 -37.49 -59.83 -7.53
CA ARG A 9 -37.05 -59.05 -8.69
C ARG A 9 -36.55 -57.68 -8.23
N SER A 10 -35.54 -57.19 -8.95
CA SER A 10 -35.17 -55.78 -9.14
C SER A 10 -36.18 -54.76 -8.61
N SER A 11 -35.89 -54.15 -7.46
CA SER A 11 -36.36 -52.80 -7.18
C SER A 11 -35.20 -51.85 -7.45
N ARG A 12 -35.07 -51.42 -8.71
CA ARG A 12 -34.48 -50.12 -9.01
C ARG A 12 -35.35 -49.08 -8.31
N ARG A 13 -35.03 -48.77 -7.06
CA ARG A 13 -35.48 -47.50 -6.47
C ARG A 13 -34.56 -46.46 -7.11
N ALA A 14 -34.99 -45.96 -8.27
CA ALA A 14 -34.49 -44.68 -8.75
C ALA A 14 -34.69 -43.70 -7.60
N PHE A 15 -33.59 -43.24 -7.01
CA PHE A 15 -33.63 -42.06 -6.17
C PHE A 15 -34.10 -40.95 -7.12
N ARG A 16 -35.40 -40.62 -7.07
CA ARG A 16 -35.91 -39.44 -7.77
C ARG A 16 -35.10 -38.28 -7.23
N SER A 17 -34.39 -37.61 -8.13
CA SER A 17 -33.85 -36.28 -7.88
C SER A 17 -34.96 -35.43 -7.23
N PRO A 18 -34.64 -34.63 -6.20
CA PRO A 18 -35.62 -33.73 -5.63
C PRO A 18 -36.16 -32.86 -6.77
N SER A 19 -37.48 -32.89 -6.94
CA SER A 19 -38.17 -32.02 -7.88
C SER A 19 -37.79 -30.58 -7.59
N ARG A 20 -37.44 -29.85 -8.66
CA ARG A 20 -37.19 -28.41 -8.74
C ARG A 20 -37.74 -27.65 -7.52
N SER A 21 -36.83 -27.25 -6.64
CA SER A 21 -36.99 -26.00 -5.93
C SER A 21 -36.88 -24.91 -6.99
N THR A 22 -38.02 -24.43 -7.48
CA THR A 22 -38.07 -23.13 -8.16
C THR A 22 -37.70 -22.11 -7.10
N ALA A 23 -36.42 -21.80 -6.97
CA ALA A 23 -35.99 -20.59 -6.30
C ALA A 23 -36.57 -19.44 -7.12
N SER A 24 -37.62 -18.84 -6.57
CA SER A 24 -38.07 -17.51 -6.96
C SER A 24 -36.85 -16.59 -7.05
N SER A 25 -36.77 -15.82 -8.13
CA SER A 25 -35.83 -14.71 -8.30
C SER A 25 -35.78 -13.86 -7.02
N GLY A 26 -34.75 -14.07 -6.19
CA GLY A 26 -34.53 -13.28 -4.97
C GLY A 26 -34.11 -14.03 -3.71
N SER A 27 -34.13 -15.37 -3.65
CA SER A 27 -33.58 -16.09 -2.47
C SER A 27 -32.14 -16.53 -2.71
N THR A 28 -31.21 -15.99 -1.92
CA THR A 28 -29.84 -16.49 -1.86
C THR A 28 -29.90 -17.94 -1.36
N PRO A 29 -29.37 -18.93 -2.09
CA PRO A 29 -29.39 -20.31 -1.66
C PRO A 29 -28.64 -20.48 -0.34
N LEU A 30 -29.12 -21.39 0.53
CA LEU A 30 -28.48 -21.70 1.83
C LEU A 30 -27.04 -22.17 1.69
N TRP A 31 -26.67 -22.75 0.54
CA TRP A 31 -25.32 -23.18 0.22
C TRP A 31 -24.96 -22.84 -1.24
N PRO A 32 -23.84 -22.12 -1.47
CA PRO A 32 -23.37 -21.79 -2.81
C PRO A 32 -22.58 -22.92 -3.51
N PHE A 33 -22.33 -24.02 -2.81
CA PHE A 33 -21.57 -25.17 -3.28
C PHE A 33 -22.34 -26.46 -3.06
N LEU A 34 -22.27 -27.38 -4.03
CA LEU A 34 -22.80 -28.74 -3.90
C LEU A 34 -21.67 -29.74 -4.12
N ILE A 35 -21.51 -30.67 -3.18
CA ILE A 35 -20.66 -31.86 -3.36
C ILE A 35 -21.59 -33.05 -3.54
N ASP A 36 -21.59 -33.65 -4.73
CA ASP A 36 -22.35 -34.86 -5.03
C ASP A 36 -21.41 -36.07 -5.03
N LEU A 37 -21.69 -37.07 -4.21
CA LEU A 37 -20.89 -38.29 -4.10
C LEU A 37 -21.65 -39.46 -4.70
N VAL A 38 -21.26 -39.86 -5.91
CA VAL A 38 -21.90 -40.96 -6.62
C VAL A 38 -21.18 -42.26 -6.28
N GLY A 39 -21.73 -43.00 -5.32
CA GLY A 39 -21.27 -44.34 -4.96
C GLY A 39 -21.66 -45.37 -6.02
N ARG A 40 -20.69 -45.90 -6.76
CA ARG A 40 -20.79 -47.21 -7.41
C ARG A 40 -20.12 -48.23 -6.49
N GLU A 41 -20.67 -49.42 -6.32
CA GLU A 41 -19.93 -50.48 -5.62
C GLU A 41 -18.59 -50.68 -6.34
N PRO A 42 -17.44 -50.44 -5.67
CA PRO A 42 -16.15 -50.56 -6.33
C PRO A 42 -15.92 -52.02 -6.68
N ASP A 43 -15.62 -52.32 -7.95
CA ASP A 43 -15.09 -53.64 -8.31
C ASP A 43 -13.67 -53.74 -7.75
N LEU A 44 -13.55 -54.25 -6.51
CA LEU A 44 -12.28 -54.34 -5.78
C LEU A 44 -11.20 -55.14 -6.52
N ARG A 45 -11.59 -55.94 -7.52
CA ARG A 45 -10.67 -56.63 -8.45
C ARG A 45 -9.90 -55.68 -9.36
N ARG A 46 -10.39 -54.45 -9.57
CA ARG A 46 -9.77 -53.39 -10.38
C ARG A 46 -9.04 -52.32 -9.56
N ALA A 47 -9.15 -52.37 -8.22
CA ALA A 47 -8.55 -51.40 -7.30
C ALA A 47 -7.91 -52.09 -6.07
N PRO A 48 -6.85 -52.89 -6.26
CA PRO A 48 -6.22 -53.67 -5.18
C PRO A 48 -5.61 -52.81 -4.07
N GLU A 49 -5.33 -51.53 -4.33
CA GLU A 49 -4.80 -50.60 -3.33
C GLU A 49 -5.83 -50.24 -2.25
N LEU A 50 -7.11 -50.10 -2.61
CA LEU A 50 -8.21 -49.86 -1.66
C LEU A 50 -8.38 -51.06 -0.71
N ALA A 51 -8.20 -52.28 -1.21
CA ALA A 51 -8.26 -53.50 -0.40
C ALA A 51 -7.10 -53.61 0.61
N ALA A 52 -5.99 -52.90 0.36
CA ALA A 52 -4.84 -52.79 1.25
C ALA A 52 -4.88 -51.55 2.16
N GLY A 53 -6.00 -50.81 2.19
CA GLY A 53 -6.15 -49.59 3.00
C GLY A 53 -5.33 -48.40 2.48
N ARG A 54 -4.87 -48.43 1.23
CA ARG A 54 -4.14 -47.32 0.58
C ARG A 54 -5.07 -46.57 -0.36
N LEU A 55 -5.16 -45.25 -0.20
CA LEU A 55 -5.89 -44.36 -1.09
C LEU A 55 -4.95 -43.94 -2.23
N ALA A 56 -5.31 -44.24 -3.48
CA ALA A 56 -4.58 -43.72 -4.64
C ALA A 56 -5.01 -42.26 -4.91
N PRO A 57 -4.11 -41.36 -5.34
CA PRO A 57 -4.48 -40.00 -5.72
C PRO A 57 -5.51 -40.00 -6.85
N VAL A 58 -6.66 -39.33 -6.65
CA VAL A 58 -7.67 -39.16 -7.68
C VAL A 58 -7.36 -37.88 -8.45
N ALA A 59 -7.14 -37.98 -9.77
CA ALA A 59 -7.10 -36.81 -10.63
C ALA A 59 -8.51 -36.20 -10.76
N ALA A 60 -8.62 -34.90 -10.52
CA ALA A 60 -9.82 -34.14 -10.78
C ALA A 60 -9.72 -33.50 -12.16
N ARG A 61 -10.77 -33.66 -12.97
CA ARG A 61 -10.85 -33.07 -14.31
C ARG A 61 -11.99 -32.07 -14.32
N LEU A 62 -11.84 -30.99 -15.08
CA LEU A 62 -13.02 -30.27 -15.55
C LEU A 62 -13.75 -31.21 -16.51
N GLY A 63 -14.95 -31.62 -16.13
CA GLY A 63 -15.68 -32.67 -16.84
C GLY A 63 -17.18 -32.41 -16.80
N GLY A 64 -17.76 -32.20 -17.97
CA GLY A 64 -19.12 -32.64 -18.26
C GLY A 64 -19.05 -34.05 -18.83
N SER A 65 -19.59 -35.04 -18.13
CA SER A 65 -19.85 -36.35 -18.75
C SER A 65 -21.05 -36.22 -19.71
N PRO A 66 -20.97 -36.70 -20.95
CA PRO A 66 -22.12 -36.74 -21.84
C PRO A 66 -23.16 -37.71 -21.26
N GLY A 67 -24.21 -37.17 -20.64
CA GLY A 67 -25.39 -37.94 -20.21
C GLY A 67 -25.87 -37.76 -18.77
N ALA A 68 -25.21 -36.95 -17.93
CA ALA A 68 -25.69 -36.65 -16.58
C ALA A 68 -26.02 -35.15 -16.45
N THR A 69 -27.22 -34.75 -16.87
CA THR A 69 -27.75 -33.40 -16.61
C THR A 69 -28.18 -33.30 -15.15
N VAL A 70 -27.25 -32.94 -14.28
CA VAL A 70 -27.58 -32.20 -13.07
C VAL A 70 -27.32 -30.75 -13.43
N ASP A 71 -28.39 -29.99 -13.66
CA ASP A 71 -28.27 -28.54 -13.78
C ASP A 71 -27.56 -28.06 -12.50
N PRO A 72 -26.48 -27.26 -12.60
CA PRO A 72 -25.90 -26.67 -11.40
C PRO A 72 -27.03 -25.95 -10.65
N PRO A 73 -27.08 -26.01 -9.31
CA PRO A 73 -28.04 -25.20 -8.59
C PRO A 73 -27.83 -23.74 -8.99
N ALA A 74 -28.83 -22.89 -8.74
CA ALA A 74 -28.70 -21.43 -8.94
C ALA A 74 -27.49 -20.82 -8.19
N SER A 75 -26.78 -21.63 -7.41
CA SER A 75 -25.49 -21.42 -6.79
C SER A 75 -24.31 -22.04 -7.57
N GLY A 76 -23.65 -21.23 -8.40
CA GLY A 76 -22.18 -21.17 -8.52
C GLY A 76 -21.38 -22.40 -9.00
N VAL A 77 -21.18 -23.42 -8.16
CA VAL A 77 -20.21 -24.52 -8.41
C VAL A 77 -20.73 -25.86 -7.86
N VAL A 78 -20.61 -26.92 -8.67
CA VAL A 78 -20.91 -28.31 -8.30
C VAL A 78 -19.67 -29.17 -8.48
N VAL A 79 -19.26 -29.86 -7.41
CA VAL A 79 -18.20 -30.86 -7.44
C VAL A 79 -18.85 -32.24 -7.40
N GLU A 80 -18.74 -32.99 -8.49
CA GLU A 80 -19.19 -34.37 -8.57
C GLU A 80 -17.99 -35.31 -8.36
N LEU A 81 -18.06 -36.12 -7.31
CA LEU A 81 -17.04 -37.11 -6.96
C LEU A 81 -17.58 -38.51 -7.27
N VAL A 82 -16.95 -39.20 -8.23
CA VAL A 82 -17.26 -40.59 -8.56
C VAL A 82 -16.23 -41.51 -7.90
N SER A 83 -16.70 -42.32 -6.94
CA SER A 83 -15.85 -43.21 -6.15
C SER A 83 -15.05 -44.18 -7.05
N GLY A 84 -13.72 -44.18 -6.90
CA GLY A 84 -12.82 -45.12 -7.58
C GLY A 84 -12.48 -44.83 -9.05
N GLU A 85 -12.98 -43.73 -9.64
CA GLU A 85 -12.78 -43.46 -11.08
C GLU A 85 -12.34 -42.02 -11.39
N SER A 86 -13.10 -40.99 -10.95
CA SER A 86 -12.85 -39.60 -11.36
C SER A 86 -13.50 -38.57 -10.45
N CYS A 87 -12.86 -37.42 -10.27
CA CYS A 87 -13.52 -36.20 -9.79
C CYS A 87 -13.84 -35.29 -10.99
N ALA A 88 -15.07 -34.78 -11.06
CA ALA A 88 -15.52 -33.83 -12.08
C ALA A 88 -16.01 -32.55 -11.40
N VAL A 89 -15.48 -31.41 -11.81
CA VAL A 89 -15.98 -30.10 -11.36
C VAL A 89 -16.79 -29.44 -12.47
N ARG A 90 -18.01 -29.02 -12.13
CA ARG A 90 -18.93 -28.26 -12.97
C ARG A 90 -19.17 -26.91 -12.31
N TYR A 91 -19.29 -25.85 -13.09
CA TYR A 91 -19.46 -24.50 -12.56
C TYR A 91 -20.32 -23.66 -13.50
N ASP A 92 -20.92 -22.60 -12.95
CA ASP A 92 -21.62 -21.57 -13.70
C ASP A 92 -20.61 -20.56 -14.25
N SER A 93 -20.44 -20.53 -15.57
CA SER A 93 -19.52 -19.61 -16.24
C SER A 93 -19.93 -18.13 -16.16
N GLY A 94 -21.18 -17.83 -15.77
CA GLY A 94 -21.64 -16.47 -15.47
C GLY A 94 -21.19 -15.98 -14.09
N LEU A 95 -20.75 -16.88 -13.21
CA LEU A 95 -20.30 -16.58 -11.83
C LEU A 95 -18.81 -16.87 -11.60
N VAL A 96 -18.25 -17.87 -12.29
CA VAL A 96 -16.88 -18.32 -12.11
C VAL A 96 -16.16 -18.32 -13.45
N ALA A 97 -15.04 -17.60 -13.53
CA ALA A 97 -14.20 -17.62 -14.71
C ALA A 97 -13.50 -18.99 -14.86
N ALA A 98 -13.28 -19.45 -16.09
CA ALA A 98 -12.65 -20.74 -16.36
C ALA A 98 -11.28 -20.90 -15.70
N ALA A 99 -10.52 -19.81 -15.56
CA ALA A 99 -9.22 -19.82 -14.87
C ALA A 99 -9.36 -20.09 -13.36
N ASP A 100 -10.40 -19.55 -12.72
CA ASP A 100 -10.71 -19.82 -11.31
C ASP A 100 -11.18 -21.26 -11.10
N ALA A 101 -11.99 -21.79 -12.02
CA ALA A 101 -12.41 -23.19 -11.97
C ALA A 101 -11.21 -24.15 -12.09
N HIS A 102 -10.25 -23.88 -12.98
CA HIS A 102 -9.01 -24.65 -13.06
C HIS A 102 -8.18 -24.57 -11.77
N ARG A 103 -8.07 -23.39 -11.15
CA ARG A 103 -7.39 -23.22 -9.86
C ARG A 103 -8.08 -24.05 -8.76
N PHE A 104 -9.41 -23.99 -8.71
CA PHE A 104 -10.19 -24.75 -7.75
C PHE A 104 -9.96 -26.27 -7.90
N VAL A 105 -9.97 -26.78 -9.14
CA VAL A 105 -9.65 -28.19 -9.42
C VAL A 105 -8.26 -28.55 -8.90
N ALA A 106 -7.23 -27.74 -9.20
CA ALA A 106 -5.87 -28.00 -8.74
C ALA A 106 -5.77 -28.01 -7.20
N CYS A 107 -6.46 -27.10 -6.51
CA CYS A 107 -6.54 -27.09 -5.05
C CYS A 107 -7.21 -28.36 -4.51
N LEU A 108 -8.32 -28.80 -5.15
CA LEU A 108 -9.01 -30.03 -4.76
C LEU A 108 -8.12 -31.27 -4.93
N GLU A 109 -7.37 -31.35 -6.04
CA GLU A 109 -6.38 -32.42 -6.25
C GLU A 109 -5.32 -32.41 -5.15
N ALA A 110 -4.80 -31.24 -4.77
CA ALA A 110 -3.80 -31.12 -3.71
C ALA A 110 -4.34 -31.62 -2.35
N VAL A 111 -5.60 -31.31 -2.02
CA VAL A 111 -6.27 -31.82 -0.81
C VAL A 111 -6.41 -33.34 -0.87
N LEU A 112 -6.92 -33.87 -1.98
CA LEU A 112 -7.12 -35.32 -2.13
C LEU A 112 -5.79 -36.07 -2.06
N HIS A 113 -4.73 -35.52 -2.66
CA HIS A 113 -3.38 -36.09 -2.60
C HIS A 113 -2.80 -36.07 -1.18
N ALA A 114 -2.99 -34.97 -0.44
CA ALA A 114 -2.50 -34.86 0.93
C ALA A 114 -3.20 -35.87 1.87
N VAL A 115 -4.53 -35.99 1.77
CA VAL A 115 -5.31 -36.97 2.54
C VAL A 115 -4.91 -38.40 2.18
N ALA A 116 -4.66 -38.67 0.89
CA ALA A 116 -4.22 -39.99 0.43
C ALA A 116 -2.83 -40.37 0.94
N THR A 117 -1.94 -39.38 1.11
CA THR A 117 -0.56 -39.58 1.56
C THR A 117 -0.48 -39.81 3.07
N ASP A 118 -1.15 -38.97 3.86
CA ASP A 118 -1.23 -39.10 5.32
C ASP A 118 -2.58 -38.58 5.83
N ALA A 119 -3.49 -39.51 6.10
CA ALA A 119 -4.82 -39.21 6.61
C ALA A 119 -4.82 -38.62 8.03
N ASN A 120 -3.71 -38.71 8.77
CA ASN A 120 -3.57 -38.16 10.11
C ASN A 120 -2.86 -36.79 10.12
N ALA A 121 -2.39 -36.31 8.97
CA ALA A 121 -1.76 -35.01 8.88
C ALA A 121 -2.73 -33.88 9.26
N PRO A 122 -2.29 -32.85 10.01
CA PRO A 122 -3.12 -31.69 10.29
C PRO A 122 -3.57 -31.01 8.99
N VAL A 123 -4.86 -30.70 8.86
CA VAL A 123 -5.44 -30.05 7.67
C VAL A 123 -4.70 -28.75 7.31
N ALA A 124 -4.20 -28.01 8.31
CA ALA A 124 -3.42 -26.79 8.12
C ALA A 124 -2.08 -26.98 7.38
N ARG A 125 -1.61 -28.24 7.19
CA ARG A 125 -0.38 -28.56 6.45
C ARG A 125 -0.60 -28.89 4.98
N VAL A 126 -1.85 -28.94 4.51
CA VAL A 126 -2.14 -29.18 3.09
C VAL A 126 -1.71 -27.95 2.28
N ASP A 127 -0.70 -28.10 1.42
CA ASP A 127 -0.28 -27.04 0.50
C ASP A 127 -1.24 -26.98 -0.69
N LEU A 128 -2.04 -25.91 -0.76
CA LEU A 128 -3.00 -25.68 -1.83
C LEU A 128 -2.37 -25.01 -3.06
N LEU A 129 -1.19 -24.42 -2.92
CA LEU A 129 -0.55 -23.68 -4.00
C LEU A 129 0.33 -24.62 -4.82
N GLY A 130 -0.14 -24.96 -6.02
CA GLY A 130 0.69 -25.66 -7.00
C GLY A 130 1.98 -24.90 -7.33
N ALA A 131 3.00 -25.62 -7.80
CA ALA A 131 4.35 -25.09 -8.02
C ALA A 131 4.38 -23.81 -8.88
N ALA A 132 3.54 -23.72 -9.93
CA ALA A 132 3.45 -22.55 -10.79
C ALA A 132 2.89 -21.30 -10.07
N ALA A 133 1.87 -21.47 -9.22
CA ALA A 133 1.31 -20.37 -8.43
C ALA A 133 2.32 -19.90 -7.37
N ARG A 134 3.00 -20.85 -6.72
CA ARG A 134 4.06 -20.57 -5.76
C ARG A 134 5.22 -19.79 -6.40
N GLU A 135 5.66 -20.20 -7.58
CA GLU A 135 6.70 -19.50 -8.35
C GLU A 135 6.26 -18.08 -8.73
N GLN A 136 5.01 -17.92 -9.17
CA GLN A 136 4.47 -16.61 -9.52
C GLN A 136 4.42 -15.66 -8.31
N ILE A 137 3.89 -16.12 -7.18
CA ILE A 137 3.67 -15.30 -5.98
C ILE A 137 4.99 -15.03 -5.26
N LEU A 138 5.83 -16.05 -5.05
CA LEU A 138 7.03 -15.92 -4.23
C LEU A 138 8.22 -15.34 -4.99
N ARG A 139 8.32 -15.58 -6.31
CA ARG A 139 9.45 -15.09 -7.12
C ARG A 139 9.04 -13.98 -8.05
N ARG A 140 8.18 -14.25 -9.03
CA ARG A 140 7.94 -13.30 -10.13
C ARG A 140 7.34 -11.98 -9.67
N TRP A 141 6.40 -12.00 -8.74
CA TRP A 141 5.83 -10.77 -8.17
C TRP A 141 6.77 -10.06 -7.19
N ASN A 142 7.73 -10.78 -6.61
CA ASN A 142 8.72 -10.22 -5.67
C ASN A 142 10.09 -10.00 -6.33
N ASP A 143 10.19 -10.09 -7.66
CA ASP A 143 11.40 -9.78 -8.41
C ASP A 143 11.54 -8.25 -8.56
N THR A 144 11.66 -7.59 -7.42
CA THR A 144 11.69 -6.13 -7.26
C THR A 144 13.08 -5.65 -6.85
N SER A 145 14.11 -6.48 -7.05
CA SER A 145 15.49 -6.15 -6.69
C SER A 145 16.02 -5.04 -7.58
N VAL A 146 16.38 -3.92 -6.97
CA VAL A 146 16.98 -2.76 -7.64
C VAL A 146 18.19 -2.31 -6.83
N THR A 147 19.28 -1.94 -7.49
CA THR A 147 20.45 -1.37 -6.82
C THR A 147 20.23 0.12 -6.56
N TYR A 148 20.51 0.55 -5.34
CA TYR A 148 20.48 1.95 -4.93
C TYR A 148 21.54 2.22 -3.86
N ASP A 149 21.74 3.48 -3.49
CA ASP A 149 22.65 3.84 -2.40
C ASP A 149 22.03 3.48 -1.03
N GLU A 150 22.36 2.31 -0.52
CA GLU A 150 21.89 1.80 0.77
C GLU A 150 22.46 2.57 1.97
N ALA A 151 23.53 3.34 1.79
CA ALA A 151 24.13 4.15 2.84
C ALA A 151 23.51 5.55 2.94
N ALA A 152 22.73 5.96 1.94
CA ALA A 152 22.10 7.27 1.91
C ALA A 152 21.07 7.44 3.03
N CYS A 153 21.03 8.65 3.57
CA CYS A 153 19.98 9.14 4.46
C CYS A 153 19.15 10.19 3.71
N ILE A 154 17.93 10.45 4.17
CA ILE A 154 17.01 11.40 3.51
C ILE A 154 17.66 12.78 3.35
N HIS A 155 18.35 13.27 4.39
CA HIS A 155 19.01 14.57 4.34
C HIS A 155 20.20 14.61 3.37
N HIS A 156 20.91 13.50 3.14
CA HIS A 156 21.96 13.43 2.11
C HIS A 156 21.38 13.63 0.70
N LEU A 157 20.23 13.02 0.42
CA LEU A 157 19.54 13.19 -0.87
C LEU A 157 19.01 14.62 -1.04
N PHE A 158 18.51 15.24 0.04
CA PHE A 158 18.08 16.63 0.03
C PHE A 158 19.26 17.58 -0.21
N GLU A 159 20.38 17.39 0.48
CA GLU A 159 21.60 18.19 0.31
C GLU A 159 22.16 18.08 -1.11
N ALA A 160 22.14 16.87 -1.69
CA ALA A 160 22.50 16.68 -3.09
C ALA A 160 21.57 17.46 -4.03
N GLN A 161 20.27 17.53 -3.73
CA GLN A 161 19.35 18.39 -4.50
C GLN A 161 19.66 19.87 -4.32
N VAL A 162 19.97 20.33 -3.10
CA VAL A 162 20.37 21.71 -2.83
C VAL A 162 21.61 22.09 -3.64
N ASP A 163 22.58 21.20 -3.76
CA ASP A 163 23.78 21.41 -4.58
C ASP A 163 23.46 21.51 -6.07
N ARG A 164 22.47 20.74 -6.56
CA ARG A 164 22.05 20.76 -7.97
C ARG A 164 21.29 22.03 -8.37
N SER A 165 20.36 22.49 -7.54
CA SER A 165 19.47 23.61 -7.87
C SER A 165 19.20 24.52 -6.67
N PRO A 166 20.22 25.22 -6.16
CA PRO A 166 20.13 25.95 -4.90
C PRO A 166 19.10 27.09 -4.92
N ASP A 167 18.98 27.77 -6.05
CA ASP A 167 18.14 28.96 -6.20
C ASP A 167 16.71 28.62 -6.69
N ALA A 168 16.44 27.36 -7.00
CA ALA A 168 15.11 26.90 -7.37
C ALA A 168 14.15 26.98 -6.17
N PRO A 169 12.85 27.27 -6.39
CA PRO A 169 11.86 27.23 -5.33
C PRO A 169 11.69 25.80 -4.80
N ALA A 170 11.81 25.64 -3.48
CA ALA A 170 11.64 24.35 -2.81
C ALA A 170 10.23 24.20 -2.22
N LEU A 171 9.78 25.23 -1.48
CA LEU A 171 8.47 25.23 -0.83
C LEU A 171 7.72 26.53 -1.10
N VAL A 172 6.41 26.41 -1.28
CA VAL A 172 5.46 27.51 -1.35
C VAL A 172 4.35 27.29 -0.34
N PHE A 173 4.03 28.33 0.43
CA PHE A 173 2.95 28.32 1.42
C PHE A 173 2.38 29.73 1.56
N GLU A 174 1.06 29.89 1.36
CA GLU A 174 0.34 31.17 1.51
C GLU A 174 1.04 32.37 0.84
N GLY A 175 1.47 32.18 -0.42
CA GLY A 175 2.15 33.23 -1.19
C GLY A 175 3.62 33.49 -0.81
N ARG A 176 4.13 32.87 0.26
CA ARG A 176 5.56 32.84 0.57
C ARG A 176 6.23 31.70 -0.18
N SER A 177 7.42 31.96 -0.69
CA SER A 177 8.28 30.94 -1.31
C SER A 177 9.66 30.95 -0.65
N ILE A 178 10.27 29.77 -0.54
CA ILE A 178 11.65 29.60 -0.06
C ILE A 178 12.43 28.72 -1.04
N SER A 179 13.66 29.12 -1.36
CA SER A 179 14.53 28.33 -2.23
C SER A 179 15.14 27.14 -1.51
N TYR A 180 15.69 26.19 -2.27
CA TYR A 180 16.42 25.04 -1.71
C TYR A 180 17.56 25.48 -0.78
N ARG A 181 18.37 26.47 -1.18
CA ARG A 181 19.46 27.01 -0.37
C ARG A 181 18.95 27.62 0.94
N ALA A 182 17.95 28.49 0.88
CA ALA A 182 17.44 29.16 2.06
C ALA A 182 16.76 28.18 3.03
N LEU A 183 16.10 27.13 2.52
CA LEU A 183 15.55 26.06 3.32
C LEU A 183 16.67 25.24 3.99
N ASP A 184 17.73 24.90 3.26
CA ASP A 184 18.89 24.17 3.77
C ASP A 184 19.62 24.96 4.87
N ASP A 185 19.87 26.25 4.65
CA ASP A 185 20.57 27.11 5.62
C ASP A 185 19.79 27.18 6.95
N ARG A 186 18.47 27.41 6.90
CA ARG A 186 17.61 27.42 8.10
C ARG A 186 17.58 26.05 8.79
N ALA A 187 17.51 24.96 8.02
CA ALA A 187 17.53 23.62 8.58
C ALA A 187 18.88 23.27 9.22
N ASN A 188 20.00 23.73 8.63
CA ASN A 188 21.35 23.55 9.18
C ASN A 188 21.52 24.29 10.53
N GLN A 189 20.97 25.50 10.64
CA GLN A 189 20.97 26.26 11.89
C GLN A 189 20.17 25.57 13.01
N VAL A 190 18.96 25.11 12.68
CA VAL A 190 18.16 24.31 13.62
C VAL A 190 18.88 23.02 14.01
N ALA A 191 19.50 22.33 13.06
CA ALA A 191 20.25 21.12 13.31
C ALA A 191 21.42 21.33 14.28
N ALA A 192 22.18 22.42 14.09
CA ALA A 192 23.29 22.78 14.98
C ALA A 192 22.80 23.05 16.40
N HIS A 193 21.66 23.76 16.56
CA HIS A 193 21.05 24.00 17.87
C HIS A 193 20.55 22.71 18.52
N LEU A 194 19.83 21.87 17.77
CA LEU A 194 19.32 20.58 18.26
C LEU A 194 20.44 19.67 18.78
N ARG A 195 21.61 19.69 18.15
CA ARG A 195 22.78 18.94 18.64
C ARG A 195 23.33 19.46 19.96
N GLN A 196 23.26 20.77 20.21
CA GLN A 196 23.61 21.33 21.52
C GLN A 196 22.63 20.86 22.61
N LEU A 197 21.38 20.58 22.23
CA LEU A 197 20.36 19.98 23.09
C LEU A 197 20.48 18.44 23.19
N GLY A 198 21.51 17.84 22.60
CA GLY A 198 21.80 16.40 22.72
C GLY A 198 21.15 15.52 21.66
N VAL A 199 20.56 16.08 20.59
CA VAL A 199 20.04 15.28 19.48
C VAL A 199 21.18 14.58 18.74
N ALA A 200 21.02 13.28 18.53
CA ALA A 200 21.97 12.35 17.93
C ALA A 200 21.19 11.23 17.20
N PRO A 201 21.86 10.28 16.49
CA PRO A 201 21.21 9.11 15.91
C PRO A 201 20.27 8.40 16.89
N ASP A 202 19.09 7.97 16.39
CA ASP A 202 17.99 7.34 17.12
C ASP A 202 17.32 8.18 18.23
N VAL A 203 17.77 9.41 18.47
CA VAL A 203 17.05 10.34 19.36
C VAL A 203 15.80 10.85 18.66
N MET A 204 14.64 10.57 19.25
CA MET A 204 13.36 11.08 18.78
C MET A 204 13.16 12.54 19.19
N VAL A 205 12.74 13.38 18.24
CA VAL A 205 12.43 14.80 18.45
C VAL A 205 10.97 15.05 18.11
N GLY A 206 10.20 15.55 19.07
CA GLY A 206 8.81 15.95 18.82
C GLY A 206 8.76 17.16 17.91
N VAL A 207 7.93 17.13 16.87
CA VAL A 207 7.70 18.27 15.98
C VAL A 207 6.24 18.71 16.15
N HIS A 208 6.04 19.72 16.98
CA HIS A 208 4.75 20.33 17.30
C HIS A 208 4.61 21.67 16.58
N VAL A 209 4.53 21.62 15.26
CA VAL A 209 4.51 22.79 14.39
C VAL A 209 3.32 22.64 13.44
N GLU A 210 2.57 23.72 13.22
CA GLU A 210 1.49 23.74 12.23
C GLU A 210 2.04 23.65 10.80
N ARG A 211 1.17 23.38 9.83
CA ARG A 211 1.59 23.32 8.42
C ARG A 211 2.17 24.66 7.97
N GLY A 212 3.29 24.60 7.26
CA GLY A 212 3.96 25.77 6.71
C GLY A 212 5.43 25.48 6.41
N ILE A 213 6.18 26.52 6.07
CA ILE A 213 7.62 26.40 5.79
C ILE A 213 8.38 25.95 7.04
N GLU A 214 7.99 26.48 8.20
CA GLU A 214 8.61 26.19 9.49
C GLU A 214 8.52 24.70 9.87
N LEU A 215 7.46 24.00 9.45
CA LEU A 215 7.34 22.55 9.61
C LEU A 215 8.49 21.80 8.94
N MET A 216 8.81 22.19 7.70
CA MET A 216 9.88 21.55 6.94
C MET A 216 11.27 21.95 7.43
N VAL A 217 11.43 23.19 7.91
CA VAL A 217 12.65 23.59 8.61
C VAL A 217 12.88 22.70 9.85
N ALA A 218 11.83 22.42 10.63
CA ALA A 218 11.92 21.52 11.78
C ALA A 218 12.30 20.10 11.36
N VAL A 219 11.58 19.51 10.42
CA VAL A 219 11.78 18.12 9.96
C VAL A 219 13.18 17.92 9.39
N LEU A 220 13.63 18.80 8.50
CA LEU A 220 14.96 18.71 7.91
C LEU A 220 16.05 18.99 8.95
N GLY A 221 15.82 19.94 9.88
CA GLY A 221 16.73 20.21 10.99
C GLY A 221 16.92 19.01 11.91
N VAL A 222 15.85 18.27 12.21
CA VAL A 222 15.91 17.02 12.99
C VAL A 222 16.76 15.97 12.26
N HIS A 223 16.48 15.71 10.97
CA HIS A 223 17.26 14.75 10.19
C HIS A 223 18.74 15.12 10.10
N LYS A 224 19.06 16.41 9.89
CA LYS A 224 20.43 16.93 9.81
C LYS A 224 21.15 16.93 11.15
N ALA A 225 20.43 17.06 12.27
CA ALA A 225 20.98 16.86 13.61
C ALA A 225 21.35 15.37 13.84
N GLY A 226 20.66 14.48 13.14
CA GLY A 226 20.76 13.03 13.18
C GLY A 226 19.59 12.35 13.90
N GLY A 227 18.62 13.11 14.38
CA GLY A 227 17.46 12.57 15.09
C GLY A 227 16.35 12.08 14.16
N ALA A 228 15.37 11.42 14.77
CA ALA A 228 14.13 10.99 14.13
C ALA A 228 12.98 11.91 14.54
N TYR A 229 12.16 12.39 13.61
CA TYR A 229 11.04 13.25 13.99
C TYR A 229 9.81 12.44 14.44
N VAL A 230 9.08 12.98 15.41
CA VAL A 230 7.76 12.49 15.84
C VAL A 230 6.74 13.60 15.57
N PRO A 231 5.83 13.46 14.60
CA PRO A 231 4.80 14.47 14.35
C PRO A 231 3.86 14.58 15.53
N LEU A 232 3.75 15.79 16.09
CA LEU A 232 2.84 16.12 17.18
C LEU A 232 1.84 17.17 16.66
N ASP A 233 0.87 16.73 15.86
CA ASP A 233 -0.10 17.63 15.21
C ASP A 233 -0.82 18.53 16.25
N PRO A 234 -0.68 19.86 16.17
CA PRO A 234 -1.30 20.76 17.14
C PRO A 234 -2.82 20.70 17.20
N THR A 235 -3.47 20.14 16.18
CA THR A 235 -4.94 19.95 16.16
C THR A 235 -5.41 18.73 16.93
N TYR A 236 -4.50 17.87 17.39
CA TYR A 236 -4.87 16.68 18.16
C TYR A 236 -5.33 17.03 19.58
N PRO A 237 -6.25 16.23 20.15
CA PRO A 237 -6.61 16.34 21.56
C PRO A 237 -5.38 16.30 22.48
N SER A 238 -5.42 17.08 23.56
CA SER A 238 -4.29 17.25 24.47
C SER A 238 -3.88 15.95 25.16
N ASP A 239 -4.83 15.11 25.55
CA ASP A 239 -4.60 13.79 26.14
C ASP A 239 -3.85 12.85 25.17
N ARG A 240 -4.19 12.92 23.88
CA ARG A 240 -3.50 12.18 22.83
C ARG A 240 -2.06 12.65 22.65
N LEU A 241 -1.84 13.96 22.59
CA LEU A 241 -0.50 14.54 22.48
C LEU A 241 0.36 14.23 23.72
N GLU A 242 -0.22 14.32 24.92
CA GLU A 242 0.48 13.99 26.17
C GLU A 242 0.91 12.52 26.17
N HIS A 243 0.01 11.60 25.76
CA HIS A 243 0.33 10.19 25.61
C HIS A 243 1.48 9.98 24.62
N MET A 244 1.42 10.59 23.44
CA MET A 244 2.48 10.47 22.43
C MET A 244 3.83 11.00 22.92
N ILE A 245 3.85 12.15 23.61
CA ILE A 245 5.07 12.72 24.20
C ILE A 245 5.64 11.78 25.27
N ARG A 246 4.79 11.24 26.14
CA ARG A 246 5.20 10.31 27.19
C ARG A 246 5.72 8.98 26.64
N ASP A 247 5.03 8.41 25.66
CA ASP A 247 5.32 7.11 25.06
C ASP A 247 6.58 7.15 24.17
N SER A 248 6.76 8.23 23.40
CA SER A 248 7.96 8.45 22.59
C SER A 248 9.19 8.82 23.43
N GLY A 249 8.99 9.43 24.60
CA GLY A 249 10.09 9.84 25.47
C GLY A 249 11.03 10.87 24.82
N CYS A 250 10.52 11.69 23.87
CA CYS A 250 11.30 12.70 23.18
C CYS A 250 11.98 13.67 24.18
N PRO A 251 13.32 13.73 24.24
CA PRO A 251 14.03 14.66 25.12
C PRO A 251 13.98 16.10 24.61
N VAL A 252 13.60 16.31 23.35
CA VAL A 252 13.49 17.63 22.72
C VAL A 252 12.19 17.72 21.92
N ILE A 253 11.51 18.86 22.01
CA ILE A 253 10.32 19.20 21.21
C ILE A 253 10.56 20.53 20.52
N VAL A 254 10.42 20.53 19.19
CA VAL A 254 10.43 21.72 18.35
C VAL A 254 8.99 22.22 18.19
N THR A 255 8.78 23.52 18.44
CA THR A 255 7.46 24.16 18.39
C THR A 255 7.56 25.60 17.86
N LEU A 256 6.45 26.31 17.88
CA LEU A 256 6.35 27.76 17.70
C LEU A 256 5.89 28.38 19.02
N GLY A 257 6.33 29.61 19.32
CA GLY A 257 6.03 30.31 20.57
C GLY A 257 4.54 30.44 20.83
N ARG A 258 3.75 30.67 19.78
CA ARG A 258 2.27 30.72 19.87
C ARG A 258 1.61 29.38 20.19
N LEU A 259 2.26 28.25 19.87
CA LEU A 259 1.74 26.90 20.08
C LEU A 259 2.18 26.30 21.42
N GLU A 260 3.20 26.88 22.05
CA GLU A 260 3.78 26.33 23.26
C GLU A 260 2.77 26.14 24.40
N GLN A 261 1.84 27.07 24.59
CA GLN A 261 0.82 26.96 25.64
C GLN A 261 -0.11 25.75 25.44
N ALA A 262 -0.26 25.28 24.19
CA ALA A 262 -1.07 24.13 23.84
C ALA A 262 -0.30 22.81 23.94
N LEU A 263 1.01 22.84 24.22
CA LEU A 263 1.85 21.65 24.32
C LEU A 263 1.62 20.95 25.67
N PRO A 264 0.98 19.77 25.71
CA PRO A 264 0.61 19.11 26.96
C PRO A 264 1.79 18.27 27.45
N LEU A 265 2.80 18.93 28.00
CA LEU A 265 3.95 18.26 28.61
C LEU A 265 3.50 17.45 29.83
N PRO A 266 3.83 16.15 29.92
CA PRO A 266 3.56 15.35 31.10
C PRO A 266 4.17 15.97 32.36
N ALA A 267 3.51 15.81 33.50
CA ALA A 267 4.03 16.30 34.78
C ALA A 267 5.45 15.74 35.06
N GLY A 268 6.40 16.63 35.36
CA GLY A 268 7.80 16.27 35.56
C GLY A 268 8.61 16.05 34.28
N SER A 269 8.06 16.37 33.11
CA SER A 269 8.80 16.35 31.84
C SER A 269 10.05 17.23 31.92
N THR A 270 11.18 16.68 31.48
CA THR A 270 12.45 17.39 31.33
C THR A 270 12.76 17.69 29.86
N ALA A 271 11.78 17.55 28.97
CA ALA A 271 11.98 17.79 27.54
C ALA A 271 12.36 19.26 27.30
N ALA A 272 13.44 19.49 26.56
CA ALA A 272 13.80 20.82 26.10
C ALA A 272 12.83 21.27 25.01
N VAL A 273 12.35 22.51 25.09
CA VAL A 273 11.44 23.07 24.08
C VAL A 273 12.19 24.12 23.27
N LEU A 274 12.32 23.90 21.96
CA LEU A 274 12.91 24.83 21.00
C LEU A 274 11.81 25.53 20.20
N ARG A 275 11.68 26.85 20.31
CA ARG A 275 10.69 27.65 19.55
C ARG A 275 11.34 28.26 18.30
N LEU A 276 10.95 27.83 17.12
CA LEU A 276 11.59 28.28 15.87
C LEU A 276 11.48 29.78 15.61
N ASP A 277 10.41 30.42 16.10
CA ASP A 277 10.12 31.84 15.94
C ASP A 277 10.64 32.67 17.12
N THR A 278 10.33 32.30 18.36
CA THR A 278 10.75 33.07 19.53
C THR A 278 12.24 32.93 19.83
N ASP A 279 12.84 31.77 19.55
CA ASP A 279 14.28 31.54 19.74
C ASP A 279 15.08 31.86 18.45
N ALA A 280 14.46 32.54 17.46
CA ALA A 280 15.06 32.80 16.16
C ALA A 280 16.46 33.46 16.26
N ALA A 281 16.67 34.43 17.15
CA ALA A 281 17.98 35.06 17.31
C ALA A 281 19.08 34.07 17.76
N LEU A 282 18.74 33.06 18.56
CA LEU A 282 19.68 32.01 18.98
C LEU A 282 19.94 31.02 17.86
N ILE A 283 18.91 30.70 17.06
CA ILE A 283 19.00 29.81 15.90
C ILE A 283 19.80 30.49 14.78
N ASP A 284 19.53 31.76 14.48
CA ASP A 284 20.18 32.55 13.44
C ASP A 284 21.69 32.73 13.70
N ALA A 285 22.10 32.71 14.97
CA ALA A 285 23.50 32.73 15.37
C ALA A 285 24.23 31.39 15.14
N MET A 286 23.50 30.30 14.87
CA MET A 286 24.10 29.01 14.55
C MET A 286 24.72 29.00 13.14
N PRO A 287 25.71 28.13 12.89
CA PRO A 287 26.27 27.96 11.56
C PRO A 287 25.22 27.46 10.57
N THR A 288 25.24 28.03 9.35
CA THR A 288 24.46 27.51 8.21
C THR A 288 25.16 26.35 7.50
N GLN A 289 26.41 26.05 7.86
CA GLN A 289 27.15 24.91 7.29
C GLN A 289 26.50 23.58 7.69
N ARG A 290 26.52 22.63 6.75
CA ARG A 290 26.01 21.27 6.98
C ARG A 290 26.69 20.64 8.19
N THR A 291 25.87 20.09 9.07
CA THR A 291 26.38 19.34 10.21
C THR A 291 26.77 17.94 9.75
N ARG A 292 28.02 17.52 10.01
CA ARG A 292 28.45 16.13 9.80
C ARG A 292 27.98 15.26 10.97
N ALA A 293 26.69 14.94 11.00
CA ALA A 293 26.16 13.95 11.93
C ALA A 293 26.67 12.55 11.56
N ALA A 294 26.89 11.68 12.56
CA ALA A 294 27.32 10.29 12.35
C ALA A 294 26.15 9.37 11.95
N THR A 295 25.14 9.91 11.25
CA THR A 295 23.90 9.22 10.94
C THR A 295 24.10 8.26 9.77
N ALA A 296 24.04 6.96 10.07
CA ALA A 296 23.93 5.90 9.07
C ALA A 296 22.47 5.58 8.71
N SER A 297 22.26 4.91 7.57
CA SER A 297 20.93 4.64 6.98
C SER A 297 20.03 3.70 7.80
N HIS A 298 20.58 2.92 8.73
CA HIS A 298 19.80 2.05 9.62
C HIS A 298 19.26 2.78 10.86
N HIS A 299 19.63 4.04 11.08
CA HIS A 299 19.05 4.83 12.15
C HIS A 299 17.65 5.31 11.80
N LEU A 300 16.88 5.61 12.83
CA LEU A 300 15.51 6.10 12.73
C LEU A 300 15.45 7.42 11.95
N ALA A 301 14.53 7.49 10.98
CA ALA A 301 14.17 8.71 10.29
C ALA A 301 12.94 9.36 10.97
N TYR A 302 11.92 8.57 11.27
CA TYR A 302 10.69 9.09 11.88
C TYR A 302 9.93 8.03 12.66
N CYS A 303 9.08 8.51 13.56
CA CYS A 303 8.09 7.71 14.27
C CYS A 303 6.70 8.32 14.04
N ILE A 304 5.83 7.60 13.33
CA ILE A 304 4.44 8.03 13.08
C ILE A 304 3.50 7.17 13.92
N TYR A 305 2.63 7.83 14.69
CA TYR A 305 1.65 7.15 15.54
C TYR A 305 0.41 6.73 14.75
N THR A 306 0.03 5.47 14.90
CA THR A 306 -1.18 4.90 14.31
C THR A 306 -2.28 4.70 15.38
N SER A 307 -3.55 4.68 14.96
CA SER A 307 -4.66 4.31 15.85
C SER A 307 -4.52 2.83 16.23
N GLY A 308 -3.97 2.54 17.40
CA GLY A 308 -3.81 1.17 17.86
C GLY A 308 -5.17 0.50 18.03
N SER A 309 -5.29 -0.77 17.63
CA SER A 309 -6.50 -1.59 17.83
C SER A 309 -6.90 -1.75 19.30
N THR A 310 -5.98 -1.45 20.22
CA THR A 310 -6.15 -1.46 21.67
C THR A 310 -6.62 -0.12 22.24
N GLY A 311 -6.93 0.87 21.40
CA GLY A 311 -7.40 2.20 21.79
C GLY A 311 -6.29 3.23 22.02
N LEU A 312 -5.10 2.80 22.43
CA LEU A 312 -3.93 3.67 22.58
C LEU A 312 -3.11 3.75 21.28
N PRO A 313 -2.73 4.96 20.82
CA PRO A 313 -1.85 5.11 19.68
C PRO A 313 -0.50 4.44 19.89
N LYS A 314 0.08 3.87 18.81
CA LYS A 314 1.39 3.22 18.81
C LYS A 314 2.30 3.82 17.76
N GLY A 315 3.53 4.15 18.16
CA GLY A 315 4.56 4.67 17.25
C GLY A 315 5.12 3.58 16.33
N VAL A 316 5.11 3.84 15.03
CA VAL A 316 5.77 3.00 14.02
C VAL A 316 7.11 3.63 13.69
N LEU A 317 8.18 2.94 14.07
CA LEU A 317 9.56 3.36 13.86
C LEU A 317 10.01 3.00 12.45
N ILE A 318 10.47 3.99 11.68
CA ILE A 318 10.96 3.80 10.31
C ILE A 318 12.38 4.33 10.20
N GLU A 319 13.27 3.53 9.60
CA GLU A 319 14.67 3.88 9.38
C GLU A 319 14.85 4.64 8.05
N HIS A 320 15.96 5.38 7.94
CA HIS A 320 16.30 6.09 6.71
C HIS A 320 16.32 5.19 5.47
N ARG A 321 16.92 3.99 5.56
CA ARG A 321 17.00 3.04 4.45
C ARG A 321 15.63 2.57 3.96
N ASN A 322 14.62 2.51 4.83
CA ASN A 322 13.26 2.13 4.42
C ASN A 322 12.64 3.23 3.55
N ALA A 323 12.76 4.49 3.97
CA ALA A 323 12.25 5.63 3.22
C ALA A 323 13.01 5.83 1.89
N VAL A 324 14.34 5.68 1.90
CA VAL A 324 15.15 5.77 0.68
C VAL A 324 14.79 4.66 -0.32
N ASN A 325 14.62 3.41 0.14
CA ASN A 325 14.13 2.33 -0.71
C ASN A 325 12.73 2.65 -1.31
N PHE A 326 11.83 3.19 -0.49
CA PHE A 326 10.52 3.64 -0.98
C PHE A 326 10.66 4.73 -2.06
N PHE A 327 11.57 5.70 -1.88
CA PHE A 327 11.82 6.74 -2.88
C PHE A 327 12.31 6.16 -4.20
N VAL A 328 13.22 5.19 -4.17
CA VAL A 328 13.71 4.50 -5.39
C VAL A 328 12.57 3.78 -6.10
N GLY A 329 11.67 3.13 -5.35
CA GLY A 329 10.46 2.53 -5.93
C GLY A 329 9.53 3.56 -6.58
N MET A 330 9.43 4.76 -6.01
CA MET A 330 8.62 5.84 -6.56
C MET A 330 9.22 6.46 -7.83
N ASP A 331 10.55 6.46 -7.97
CA ASP A 331 11.22 6.95 -9.19
C ASP A 331 10.79 6.14 -10.44
N ALA A 332 10.31 4.89 -10.28
CA ALA A 332 9.79 4.09 -11.39
C ALA A 332 8.34 4.43 -11.80
N VAL A 333 7.62 5.18 -10.97
CA VAL A 333 6.19 5.50 -11.14
C VAL A 333 5.98 6.99 -11.43
N VAL A 334 6.85 7.83 -10.90
CA VAL A 334 6.80 9.28 -11.09
C VAL A 334 7.70 9.66 -12.25
N ASP A 335 7.15 10.40 -13.21
CA ASP A 335 7.91 10.96 -14.31
C ASP A 335 8.58 12.28 -13.88
N HIS A 336 9.89 12.37 -14.15
CA HIS A 336 10.82 13.39 -13.67
C HIS A 336 11.24 14.41 -14.75
N ASP A 337 10.63 14.38 -15.94
CA ASP A 337 11.16 15.09 -17.12
C ASP A 337 11.25 16.64 -17.00
N LEU A 338 10.67 17.29 -15.98
CA LEU A 338 10.93 18.70 -15.60
C LEU A 338 10.70 18.89 -14.08
N PRO A 339 11.28 19.91 -13.40
CA PRO A 339 10.98 20.21 -12.00
C PRO A 339 9.48 20.47 -11.86
N ALA A 340 8.75 19.47 -11.37
CA ALA A 340 7.30 19.49 -11.30
C ALA A 340 6.84 20.10 -9.98
N THR A 341 5.63 20.65 -10.00
CA THR A 341 4.98 21.18 -8.80
C THR A 341 4.21 20.04 -8.12
N TRP A 342 4.38 19.88 -6.81
CA TRP A 342 3.65 18.90 -6.01
C TRP A 342 2.84 19.57 -4.91
N PHE A 343 1.55 19.25 -4.81
CA PHE A 343 0.70 19.72 -3.72
C PHE A 343 0.78 18.77 -2.52
N ALA A 344 1.27 19.28 -1.40
CA ALA A 344 1.33 18.58 -0.13
C ALA A 344 0.07 18.89 0.69
N VAL A 345 -0.87 17.94 0.68
CA VAL A 345 -2.22 18.06 1.27
C VAL A 345 -2.40 17.14 2.47
N THR A 346 -1.49 16.19 2.69
CA THR A 346 -1.59 15.18 3.75
C THR A 346 -0.85 15.64 5.02
N SER A 347 -1.40 15.35 6.21
CA SER A 347 -0.80 15.79 7.48
C SER A 347 0.51 15.03 7.70
N LEU A 348 1.50 15.68 8.34
CA LEU A 348 2.77 15.07 8.68
C LEU A 348 2.60 13.81 9.56
N SER A 349 1.49 13.74 10.30
CA SER A 349 1.10 12.58 11.10
C SER A 349 0.59 11.38 10.29
N PHE A 350 0.58 11.46 8.96
CA PHE A 350 0.31 10.35 8.05
C PHE A 350 1.50 10.11 7.13
N ASP A 351 1.80 8.85 6.86
CA ASP A 351 2.97 8.40 6.09
C ASP A 351 2.99 8.89 4.63
N ILE A 352 1.84 9.13 4.00
CA ILE A 352 1.77 9.73 2.66
C ILE A 352 2.50 11.09 2.59
N SER A 353 2.57 11.84 3.70
CA SER A 353 3.34 13.10 3.74
C SER A 353 4.83 12.91 3.44
N VAL A 354 5.39 11.72 3.68
CA VAL A 354 6.78 11.38 3.35
C VAL A 354 7.00 11.38 1.83
N LEU A 355 6.00 10.94 1.06
CA LEU A 355 5.99 11.10 -0.41
C LEU A 355 5.83 12.57 -0.80
N GLU A 356 4.86 13.27 -0.22
CA GLU A 356 4.50 14.63 -0.66
C GLU A 356 5.57 15.68 -0.34
N LEU A 357 6.33 15.48 0.75
CA LEU A 357 7.31 16.43 1.26
C LEU A 357 8.74 15.95 1.07
N LEU A 358 9.10 14.76 1.56
CA LEU A 358 10.50 14.32 1.60
C LEU A 358 10.97 13.76 0.26
N TYR A 359 10.20 12.87 -0.36
CA TYR A 359 10.53 12.35 -1.70
C TYR A 359 10.68 13.49 -2.71
N THR A 360 9.67 14.34 -2.81
CA THR A 360 9.61 15.47 -3.75
C THR A 360 10.78 16.45 -3.58
N LEU A 361 11.08 16.88 -2.35
CA LEU A 361 12.21 17.77 -2.06
C LEU A 361 13.55 17.13 -2.40
N THR A 362 13.72 15.82 -2.23
CA THR A 362 14.97 15.15 -2.61
C THR A 362 15.16 15.02 -4.14
N ARG A 363 14.10 15.27 -4.94
CA ARG A 363 14.12 15.21 -6.40
C ARG A 363 13.94 16.57 -7.10
N GLY A 364 13.95 17.67 -6.35
CA GLY A 364 13.93 19.02 -6.95
C GLY A 364 12.56 19.55 -7.31
N PHE A 365 11.49 18.94 -6.81
CA PHE A 365 10.13 19.44 -7.01
C PHE A 365 9.95 20.78 -6.29
N ASN A 366 9.04 21.61 -6.80
CA ASN A 366 8.50 22.74 -6.07
C ASN A 366 7.27 22.27 -5.29
N VAL A 367 7.33 22.27 -3.95
CA VAL A 367 6.28 21.70 -3.12
C VAL A 367 5.37 22.79 -2.58
N VAL A 368 4.10 22.78 -2.97
CA VAL A 368 3.08 23.70 -2.49
C VAL A 368 2.37 23.06 -1.29
N ILE A 369 2.59 23.60 -0.10
CA ILE A 369 1.90 23.15 1.12
C ILE A 369 0.50 23.75 1.12
N TYR A 370 -0.52 22.90 1.17
CA TYR A 370 -1.92 23.31 1.13
C TYR A 370 -2.56 23.23 2.52
N LEU A 371 -3.36 24.23 2.89
CA LEU A 371 -4.20 24.21 4.09
C LEU A 371 -5.65 23.89 3.71
N ASP A 372 -6.33 23.08 4.53
CA ASP A 372 -7.72 22.70 4.32
C ASP A 372 -8.73 23.83 4.60
N HIS A 373 -8.28 25.07 4.82
CA HIS A 373 -9.14 26.23 5.12
C HIS A 373 -10.05 26.65 3.95
N ASP A 374 -9.77 26.20 2.73
CA ASP A 374 -10.63 26.46 1.57
C ASP A 374 -11.91 25.60 1.54
N LYS A 375 -12.09 24.63 2.47
CA LYS A 375 -13.36 23.90 2.58
C LYS A 375 -14.48 24.70 3.27
N THR A 376 -14.14 25.72 4.06
CA THR A 376 -15.13 26.51 4.81
C THR A 376 -15.63 27.74 4.06
N ALA A 377 -15.01 28.11 2.93
CA ALA A 377 -15.47 29.16 2.04
C ALA A 377 -16.45 28.62 0.99
N GLY A 378 -17.63 28.17 1.45
CA GLY A 378 -18.78 27.90 0.60
C GLY A 378 -18.87 26.46 0.06
N ALA A 379 -20.11 25.97 -0.06
CA ALA A 379 -20.47 24.72 -0.71
C ALA A 379 -20.27 24.76 -2.25
N GLY A 380 -19.12 25.24 -2.71
CA GLY A 380 -18.61 25.18 -4.06
C GLY A 380 -17.15 24.79 -3.97
N GLY A 381 -16.70 23.80 -4.75
CA GLY A 381 -15.33 23.32 -4.70
C GLY A 381 -14.33 24.47 -4.80
N GLY A 382 -13.48 24.61 -3.78
CA GLY A 382 -12.39 25.58 -3.80
C GLY A 382 -11.46 25.24 -4.96
N ASP A 383 -11.37 26.14 -5.93
CA ASP A 383 -10.37 26.07 -7.00
C ASP A 383 -8.98 26.26 -6.39
N LEU A 384 -8.01 25.47 -6.87
CA LEU A 384 -6.59 25.77 -6.69
C LEU A 384 -6.34 27.22 -7.16
N PRO A 385 -5.47 28.01 -6.50
CA PRO A 385 -5.10 29.33 -6.99
C PRO A 385 -4.70 29.25 -8.47
N GLY A 386 -5.49 29.86 -9.36
CA GLY A 386 -5.34 29.73 -10.82
C GLY A 386 -3.97 30.15 -11.34
N ASP A 387 -3.24 30.96 -10.57
CA ASP A 387 -1.91 31.44 -10.90
C ASP A 387 -0.81 30.36 -10.75
N LEU A 388 -1.01 29.33 -9.91
CA LEU A 388 -0.04 28.23 -9.71
C LEU A 388 -0.28 27.04 -10.66
N VAL A 389 -1.51 26.88 -11.15
CA VAL A 389 -1.89 25.78 -12.06
C VAL A 389 -1.49 26.08 -13.52
N ASN A 390 -1.37 27.36 -13.88
CA ASN A 390 -1.22 27.79 -15.27
C ASN A 390 0.19 27.64 -15.88
N GLN A 391 1.20 27.13 -15.17
CA GLN A 391 2.59 27.15 -15.67
C GLN A 391 3.39 25.85 -15.57
N THR A 392 2.90 24.78 -14.93
CA THR A 392 3.67 23.52 -14.74
C THR A 392 2.77 22.28 -14.68
N THR A 393 3.32 21.11 -15.02
CA THR A 393 2.71 19.83 -14.68
C THR A 393 2.61 19.72 -13.16
N SER A 394 1.37 19.62 -12.66
CA SER A 394 1.08 19.60 -11.22
C SER A 394 0.60 18.22 -10.77
N ARG A 395 1.06 17.77 -9.60
CA ARG A 395 0.73 16.46 -9.01
C ARG A 395 0.19 16.60 -7.59
N CYS A 396 -0.66 15.66 -7.19
CA CYS A 396 -1.17 15.55 -5.81
C CYS A 396 -1.48 14.07 -5.50
N SER A 397 -1.30 13.66 -4.24
CA SER A 397 -1.80 12.39 -3.74
C SER A 397 -3.27 12.54 -3.33
N THR A 398 -4.08 11.49 -3.49
CA THR A 398 -5.48 11.52 -3.05
C THR A 398 -5.85 10.20 -2.36
N SER A 399 -6.52 10.29 -1.20
CA SER A 399 -7.18 9.14 -0.58
C SER A 399 -8.53 8.86 -1.29
N PRO A 400 -9.00 7.60 -1.35
CA PRO A 400 -10.32 7.28 -1.92
C PRO A 400 -11.49 8.04 -1.27
N ALA A 401 -11.34 8.47 -0.02
CA ALA A 401 -12.35 9.26 0.71
C ALA A 401 -12.23 10.77 0.48
N THR A 402 -11.14 11.24 -0.11
CA THR A 402 -11.00 12.65 -0.49
C THR A 402 -11.83 12.87 -1.75
N PRO A 403 -12.86 13.74 -1.74
CA PRO A 403 -13.62 14.04 -2.95
C PRO A 403 -12.66 14.51 -4.05
N PRO A 404 -12.95 14.24 -5.33
CA PRO A 404 -12.11 14.74 -6.41
C PRO A 404 -11.99 16.26 -6.23
N MET A 405 -10.77 16.75 -5.97
CA MET A 405 -10.48 18.18 -6.05
C MET A 405 -11.04 18.68 -7.37
N ALA A 406 -11.82 19.76 -7.31
CA ALA A 406 -12.59 20.26 -8.44
C ALA A 406 -11.69 20.35 -9.68
N THR A 407 -12.21 19.84 -10.79
CA THR A 407 -11.59 19.90 -12.10
C THR A 407 -11.21 21.34 -12.42
N VAL A 408 -9.91 21.58 -12.55
CA VAL A 408 -9.37 22.75 -13.26
C VAL A 408 -10.11 22.83 -14.60
N PRO A 409 -10.69 24.00 -14.98
CA PRO A 409 -11.37 24.15 -16.25
C PRO A 409 -10.42 23.74 -17.38
N ALA A 410 -10.95 22.95 -18.32
CA ALA A 410 -10.20 22.20 -19.34
C ALA A 410 -9.42 23.05 -20.37
N SER A 411 -9.13 24.32 -20.09
CA SER A 411 -8.34 25.21 -20.95
C SER A 411 -6.87 25.36 -20.57
N THR A 412 -6.40 24.85 -19.42
CA THR A 412 -4.97 24.99 -19.04
C THR A 412 -4.51 23.92 -18.03
N GLY A 413 -3.50 23.11 -18.42
CA GLY A 413 -2.70 22.26 -17.53
C GLY A 413 -3.30 20.89 -17.12
N CYS A 414 -2.52 19.81 -17.24
CA CYS A 414 -2.94 18.45 -16.88
C CYS A 414 -2.49 18.12 -15.44
N CYS A 415 -3.41 18.11 -14.47
CA CYS A 415 -3.15 17.57 -13.13
C CYS A 415 -3.17 16.03 -13.18
N SER A 416 -2.04 15.39 -12.87
CA SER A 416 -1.96 13.93 -12.80
C SER A 416 -2.04 13.43 -11.35
N LYS A 417 -2.98 12.52 -11.08
CA LYS A 417 -3.09 11.85 -9.77
C LYS A 417 -2.09 10.71 -9.72
N VAL A 418 -1.31 10.63 -8.64
CA VAL A 418 -0.46 9.46 -8.37
C VAL A 418 -1.25 8.53 -7.43
N PRO A 419 -1.72 7.36 -7.90
CA PRO A 419 -2.46 6.44 -7.06
C PRO A 419 -1.52 5.83 -6.01
N VAL A 420 -1.85 6.01 -4.74
CA VAL A 420 -1.15 5.37 -3.61
C VAL A 420 -2.07 4.29 -3.05
N GLY A 421 -1.86 3.04 -3.48
CA GLY A 421 -2.60 1.85 -3.08
C GLY A 421 -1.85 0.60 -3.51
N PRO A 422 -2.21 -0.62 -3.03
CA PRO A 422 -1.54 -1.84 -3.44
C PRO A 422 -1.56 -1.94 -4.97
N MET A 423 -0.38 -2.05 -5.58
CA MET A 423 -0.21 -2.12 -7.03
C MET A 423 -0.98 -3.32 -7.59
N SER A 424 -2.19 -3.07 -8.07
CA SER A 424 -2.97 -4.01 -8.87
C SER A 424 -2.31 -4.13 -10.24
N THR A 425 -1.78 -5.32 -10.51
CA THR A 425 -1.30 -5.86 -11.80
C THR A 425 -1.42 -4.91 -13.00
N ALA A 426 -0.27 -4.45 -13.50
CA ALA A 426 -0.17 -3.91 -14.85
C ALA A 426 -0.69 -4.95 -15.86
N SER A 427 -1.82 -4.66 -16.51
CA SER A 427 -2.33 -5.49 -17.60
C SER A 427 -1.34 -5.42 -18.76
N ALA A 428 -0.98 -6.58 -19.29
CA ALA A 428 -0.25 -6.73 -20.54
C ALA A 428 -0.86 -5.84 -21.64
N ARG A 429 -0.07 -4.93 -22.22
CA ARG A 429 -0.48 -4.18 -23.41
C ARG A 429 -0.56 -5.15 -24.59
N CYS A 430 -1.79 -5.42 -25.04
CA CYS A 430 -2.07 -5.93 -26.37
C CYS A 430 -1.63 -4.89 -27.43
N GLY A 431 -1.24 -5.40 -28.61
CA GLY A 431 -0.57 -4.67 -29.69
C GLY A 431 -1.34 -3.49 -30.34
N PRO A 432 -0.73 -2.83 -31.34
CA PRO A 432 -1.15 -1.52 -31.81
C PRO A 432 -2.43 -1.62 -32.66
N PRO A 433 -3.31 -0.60 -32.62
CA PRO A 433 -4.39 -0.50 -33.59
C PRO A 433 -3.88 0.10 -34.90
N ASN A 434 -4.38 -0.47 -36.00
CA ASN A 434 -4.15 -0.04 -37.37
C ASN A 434 -4.53 1.42 -37.62
N GLY A 435 -3.62 2.13 -38.27
CA GLY A 435 -3.84 2.99 -39.43
C GLY A 435 -5.02 3.96 -39.46
N THR A 436 -4.69 5.25 -39.36
CA THR A 436 -5.17 6.26 -40.32
C THR A 436 -4.09 7.33 -40.52
N SER A 437 -4.00 7.76 -41.76
CA SER A 437 -2.91 8.47 -42.43
C SER A 437 -2.95 10.01 -42.30
N MET A 438 -1.77 10.61 -42.49
CA MET A 438 -1.44 11.98 -42.98
C MET A 438 -0.86 12.97 -41.94
N PRO A 439 0.04 13.91 -42.33
CA PRO A 439 1.29 13.67 -43.03
C PRO A 439 2.50 14.35 -42.34
N SER A 440 3.67 13.70 -42.48
CA SER A 440 5.02 14.28 -42.64
C SER A 440 5.20 15.79 -42.39
N ALA A 441 5.85 16.13 -41.27
CA ALA A 441 6.75 17.27 -41.19
C ALA A 441 8.09 16.80 -40.62
N ALA A 442 9.09 16.77 -41.50
CA ALA A 442 10.46 16.44 -41.16
C ALA A 442 11.08 17.56 -40.31
N CYS A 443 11.76 17.20 -39.22
CA CYS A 443 12.94 17.93 -38.79
C CYS A 443 13.99 16.97 -38.26
N THR A 444 15.13 17.06 -38.93
CA THR A 444 16.36 16.29 -38.88
C THR A 444 17.04 16.29 -37.52
N ARG A 445 17.51 15.11 -37.11
CA ARG A 445 18.58 14.92 -36.13
C ARG A 445 19.88 15.58 -36.62
N ILE A 446 20.59 16.24 -35.71
CA ILE A 446 22.04 16.42 -35.76
C ILE A 446 22.56 16.07 -34.35
N PRO A 447 23.46 15.08 -34.19
CA PRO A 447 24.20 14.83 -32.94
C PRO A 447 25.54 15.59 -32.93
N PRO A 448 26.30 15.69 -31.81
CA PRO A 448 26.07 15.12 -30.47
C PRO A 448 25.48 16.11 -29.45
#